data_AF-A0A6B0UUA7-F1
#
_entry.id   AF-A0A6B0UUA7-F1
#
_cell.length_a   1.000
_cell.length_b   1.000
_cell.length_c   1.000
_cell.angle_alpha   90.00
_cell.angle_beta   90.00
_cell.angle_gamma   90.00
#
_symmetry.space_group_name_H-M   'P 1'
#
loop_
_entity.id
_entity.type
_entity.pdbx_description
1 polymer ?
#
loop_
_entity_poly.entity_id
_entity_poly.type
_entity_poly.pdbx_seq_one_letter_code
_entity_poly.pdbx_strand_id
1 'polypeptide(L)'
;FTCVVTTRKSTNSFAIISEDLCHDAAHACLALEKVKEWVEDNVAVYSYVTYVSDGAASHFKNRYQLHQFAKDDCPHGYFLHLDMGKNVCDEVGGLVKHQATLNNLRERSISAIQTARTMVSVLSKKLKRVHLVYLDENEVVRYREQ
;
A
#
# COMPACT_ATOMS: atom_id res chain seq x y z
N PHE A 1 2.29 -2.40 -3.85
CA PHE A 1 2.54 -1.07 -3.26
C PHE A 1 2.63 -1.23 -1.74
N THR A 2 3.60 -0.61 -1.10
CA THR A 2 3.74 -0.61 0.35
C THR A 2 3.83 0.83 0.87
N CYS A 3 3.23 1.06 2.03
CA CYS A 3 3.16 2.38 2.62
C CYS A 3 3.31 2.27 4.14
N VAL A 4 4.00 3.23 4.73
CA VAL A 4 4.06 3.41 6.18
C VAL A 4 3.46 4.77 6.50
N VAL A 5 2.48 4.75 7.40
CA VAL A 5 1.81 5.95 7.88
C VAL A 5 2.23 6.19 9.31
N THR A 6 2.76 7.37 9.58
CA THR A 6 3.14 7.79 10.92
C THR A 6 2.34 9.01 11.34
N THR A 7 1.74 8.91 12.52
CA THR A 7 1.17 10.04 13.26
C THR A 7 1.94 10.25 14.54
N ARG A 8 1.59 11.28 15.33
CA ARG A 8 2.17 11.48 16.67
C ARG A 8 1.91 10.32 17.64
N LYS A 9 0.85 9.52 17.40
CA LYS A 9 0.42 8.48 18.34
C LYS A 9 0.81 7.07 17.90
N SER A 10 0.97 6.84 16.59
CA SER A 10 1.15 5.49 16.05
C SER A 10 1.85 5.50 14.69
N THR A 11 2.50 4.38 14.39
CA THR A 11 3.02 4.05 13.06
C THR A 11 2.33 2.79 12.58
N ASN A 12 1.71 2.85 11.41
CA ASN A 12 0.97 1.76 10.80
C ASN A 12 1.62 1.39 9.45
N SER A 13 1.88 0.10 9.24
CA SER A 13 2.46 -0.41 8.00
C SER A 13 1.38 -1.03 7.12
N PHE A 14 1.44 -0.77 5.82
CA PHE A 14 0.46 -1.21 4.83
C PHE A 14 1.15 -1.93 3.69
N ALA A 15 0.50 -2.99 3.23
CA ALA A 15 0.84 -3.68 2.00
C ALA A 15 -0.43 -3.84 1.17
N ILE A 16 -0.46 -3.16 0.03
CA ILE A 16 -1.53 -3.24 -0.95
C ILE A 16 -1.17 -4.35 -1.94
N ILE A 17 -2.02 -5.35 -2.00
CA ILE A 17 -1.86 -6.55 -2.82
C ILE A 17 -2.94 -6.53 -3.90
N SER A 18 -2.52 -6.61 -5.16
CA SER A 18 -3.42 -6.62 -6.32
C SER A 18 -2.94 -7.65 -7.34
N GLU A 19 -3.86 -8.11 -8.18
CA GLU A 19 -3.54 -8.92 -9.37
C GLU A 19 -3.17 -8.05 -10.57
N ASP A 20 -3.46 -6.74 -10.52
CA ASP A 20 -3.10 -5.83 -11.58
C ASP A 20 -1.57 -5.71 -11.68
N LEU A 21 -1.03 -6.23 -12.78
CA LEU A 21 0.40 -6.26 -13.07
C LEU A 21 0.93 -4.92 -13.62
N CYS A 22 0.02 -4.01 -13.96
CA CYS A 22 0.35 -2.68 -14.44
C CYS A 22 0.68 -1.76 -13.27
N HIS A 23 1.96 -1.72 -12.90
CA HIS A 23 2.47 -0.77 -11.93
C HIS A 23 2.55 0.64 -12.55
N ASP A 24 1.42 1.34 -12.61
CA ASP A 24 1.34 2.72 -13.11
C ASP A 24 0.93 3.72 -12.03
N ALA A 25 0.76 4.98 -12.41
CA ALA A 25 0.40 6.06 -11.48
C ALA A 25 -1.03 5.89 -10.95
N ALA A 26 -1.96 5.37 -11.75
CA ALA A 26 -3.35 5.12 -11.36
C ALA A 26 -3.43 4.08 -10.23
N HIS A 27 -2.71 2.96 -10.38
CA HIS A 27 -2.60 1.96 -9.33
C HIS A 27 -2.03 2.56 -8.03
N ALA A 28 -0.95 3.34 -8.12
CA ALA A 28 -0.34 3.96 -6.94
C ALA A 28 -1.27 4.97 -6.26
N CYS A 29 -2.01 5.77 -7.03
CA CYS A 29 -3.00 6.71 -6.48
C CYS A 29 -4.12 5.98 -5.75
N LEU A 30 -4.74 5.00 -6.39
CA LEU A 30 -5.84 4.26 -5.80
C LEU A 30 -5.40 3.46 -4.57
N ALA A 31 -4.21 2.84 -4.63
CA ALA A 31 -3.60 2.19 -3.48
C ALA A 31 -3.43 3.16 -2.30
N LEU A 32 -3.07 4.41 -2.58
CA LEU A 32 -2.91 5.44 -1.58
C LEU A 32 -4.25 5.95 -1.04
N GLU A 33 -5.28 6.12 -1.87
CA GLU A 33 -6.63 6.44 -1.44
C GLU A 33 -7.15 5.40 -0.44
N LYS A 34 -6.93 4.10 -0.70
CA LYS A 34 -7.28 3.04 0.25
C LYS A 34 -6.54 3.13 1.59
N VAL A 35 -5.30 3.59 1.60
CA VAL A 35 -4.57 3.84 2.84
C VAL A 35 -5.17 5.05 3.57
N LYS A 36 -5.51 6.12 2.85
CA LYS A 36 -6.14 7.32 3.44
C LYS A 36 -7.51 6.99 4.05
N GLU A 37 -8.39 6.31 3.31
CA GLU A 37 -9.70 5.84 3.79
C GLU A 37 -9.53 5.09 5.13
N TRP A 38 -8.59 4.13 5.18
CA TRP A 38 -8.34 3.39 6.42
C TRP A 38 -7.86 4.29 7.56
N VAL A 39 -6.96 5.23 7.28
CA VAL A 39 -6.43 6.15 8.30
C VAL A 39 -7.51 7.07 8.84
N GLU A 40 -8.39 7.59 7.99
CA GLU A 40 -9.52 8.43 8.40
C GLU A 40 -10.51 7.67 9.27
N ASP A 41 -10.80 6.42 8.93
CA ASP A 41 -11.74 5.58 9.69
C ASP A 41 -11.18 5.08 11.03
N ASN A 42 -9.87 4.83 11.11
CA ASN A 42 -9.26 4.11 12.24
C ASN A 42 -8.35 4.97 13.12
N VAL A 43 -7.81 6.07 12.60
CA VAL A 43 -6.91 6.94 13.34
C VAL A 43 -7.68 8.18 13.80
N ALA A 44 -7.94 8.25 15.10
CA ALA A 44 -8.58 9.40 15.74
C ALA A 44 -7.92 10.72 15.32
N VAL A 45 -8.71 11.81 15.30
CA VAL A 45 -8.31 13.18 14.94
C VAL A 45 -6.82 13.45 15.14
N TYR A 46 -6.10 13.51 14.02
CA TYR A 46 -4.67 13.78 13.99
C TYR A 46 -4.42 15.20 13.49
N SER A 47 -3.48 15.91 14.12
CA SER A 47 -3.04 17.22 13.64
C SER A 47 -1.96 17.15 12.57
N TYR A 48 -1.30 16.00 12.45
CA TYR A 48 -0.21 15.75 11.52
C TYR A 48 -0.13 14.26 11.18
N VAL A 49 0.02 13.97 9.89
CA VAL A 49 0.23 12.62 9.37
C VAL A 49 1.35 12.65 8.33
N THR A 50 2.18 11.62 8.32
CA THR A 50 3.22 11.43 7.31
C THR A 50 2.98 10.11 6.62
N TYR A 51 2.98 10.15 5.30
CA TYR A 51 2.87 8.98 4.46
C TYR A 51 4.22 8.77 3.75
N VAL A 52 4.80 7.59 3.93
CA VAL A 52 5.99 7.15 3.21
C VAL A 52 5.57 5.98 2.33
N SER A 53 5.84 6.01 1.03
CA SER A 53 5.48 4.92 0.12
C SER A 53 6.66 4.45 -0.73
N ASP A 54 6.61 3.19 -1.18
CA ASP A 54 7.59 2.59 -2.09
C ASP A 54 7.36 2.89 -3.57
N GLY A 55 6.33 3.68 -3.91
CA GLY A 55 6.05 3.99 -5.30
C GLY A 55 7.23 4.73 -5.93
N ALA A 56 7.66 4.29 -7.12
CA ALA A 56 8.85 4.84 -7.74
C ALA A 56 8.68 6.33 -8.05
N ALA A 57 9.73 7.14 -7.86
CA ALA A 57 9.62 8.59 -8.05
C ALA A 57 9.28 8.99 -9.49
N SER A 58 9.48 8.11 -10.47
CA SER A 58 9.00 8.28 -11.84
C SER A 58 7.48 8.32 -11.96
N HIS A 59 6.74 7.67 -11.05
CA HIS A 59 5.28 7.73 -11.01
C HIS A 59 4.81 9.12 -10.54
N PHE A 60 5.54 9.70 -9.56
CA PHE A 60 5.23 10.97 -8.91
C PHE A 60 5.85 12.21 -9.56
N LYS A 61 6.76 12.03 -10.53
CA LYS A 61 7.23 13.12 -11.41
C LYS A 61 6.17 13.53 -12.45
N ASN A 62 5.05 12.84 -12.53
CA ASN A 62 4.01 13.11 -13.50
C ASN A 62 3.03 14.19 -13.02
N ARG A 63 2.79 15.20 -13.86
CA ARG A 63 1.85 16.33 -13.61
C ARG A 63 0.45 15.88 -13.20
N TYR A 64 0.02 14.69 -13.62
CA TYR A 64 -1.27 14.10 -13.26
C TYR A 64 -1.40 13.78 -11.77
N GLN A 65 -0.33 13.32 -11.11
CA GLN A 65 -0.39 13.04 -9.67
C GLN A 65 -0.35 14.31 -8.83
N LEU A 66 0.42 15.33 -9.25
CA LEU A 66 0.36 16.65 -8.60
C LEU A 66 -1.05 17.26 -8.72
N HIS A 67 -1.72 17.05 -9.86
CA HIS A 67 -3.11 17.46 -10.06
C HIS A 67 -4.09 16.69 -9.17
N GLN A 68 -3.94 15.36 -9.04
CA GLN A 68 -4.75 14.54 -8.12
C GLN A 68 -4.53 14.98 -6.66
N PHE A 69 -3.28 15.19 -6.23
CA PHE A 69 -2.97 15.70 -4.90
C PHE A 69 -3.47 17.13 -4.66
N ALA A 70 -3.57 17.95 -5.71
CA ALA A 70 -4.14 19.29 -5.63
C ALA A 70 -5.68 19.30 -5.59
N LYS A 71 -6.33 18.22 -6.04
CA LYS A 71 -7.78 18.05 -5.92
C LYS A 71 -8.21 17.55 -4.54
N ASP A 72 -7.37 16.74 -3.90
CA ASP A 72 -7.59 16.31 -2.52
C ASP A 72 -7.28 17.47 -1.57
N ASP A 73 -8.26 17.89 -0.76
CA ASP A 73 -8.11 18.80 0.39
C ASP A 73 -7.30 18.13 1.52
N CYS A 74 -6.14 17.55 1.20
CA CYS A 74 -5.37 16.74 2.13
C CYS A 74 -4.69 17.67 3.15
N PRO A 75 -5.19 17.78 4.40
CA PRO A 75 -4.68 18.75 5.34
C PRO A 75 -3.39 18.16 5.91
N HIS A 76 -2.27 18.66 5.42
CA HIS A 76 -0.98 18.61 6.12
C HIS A 76 -0.32 17.21 6.18
N GLY A 77 -0.64 16.35 5.21
CA GLY A 77 0.05 15.09 4.96
C GLY A 77 1.32 15.28 4.14
N TYR A 78 2.50 14.96 4.69
CA TYR A 78 3.74 14.96 3.92
C TYR A 78 3.90 13.60 3.24
N PHE A 79 3.90 13.58 1.91
CA PHE A 79 4.21 12.40 1.09
C PHE A 79 5.71 12.37 0.80
N LEU A 80 6.45 11.58 1.59
CA LEU A 80 7.90 11.44 1.41
C LEU A 80 8.18 10.23 0.51
N HIS A 81 8.64 10.52 -0.71
CA HIS A 81 9.21 9.54 -1.63
C HIS A 81 10.73 9.57 -1.48
N LEU A 82 11.31 8.47 -1.01
CA LEU A 82 12.75 8.32 -0.86
C LEU A 82 13.28 7.54 -2.07
N ASP A 83 13.67 8.26 -3.12
CA ASP A 83 14.11 7.67 -4.41
C ASP A 83 15.55 7.15 -4.42
N MET A 84 16.25 7.08 -3.29
CA MET A 84 17.63 6.57 -3.25
C MET A 84 17.96 5.86 -1.93
N GLY A 85 17.75 4.55 -1.89
CA GLY A 85 18.16 3.66 -0.78
C GLY A 85 17.06 2.70 -0.32
N LYS A 86 17.45 1.71 0.50
CA LYS A 86 16.48 0.87 1.22
C LYS A 86 15.68 1.76 2.16
N ASN A 87 14.36 1.76 2.04
CA ASN A 87 13.46 2.52 2.90
C ASN A 87 12.65 1.58 3.82
N VAL A 88 11.84 2.15 4.73
CA VAL A 88 11.01 1.37 5.66
C VAL A 88 9.96 0.53 4.92
N CYS A 89 9.53 0.97 3.73
CA CYS A 89 8.57 0.25 2.91
C CYS A 89 9.18 -1.03 2.30
N ASP A 90 10.49 -1.04 2.00
CA ASP A 90 11.21 -2.25 1.57
C ASP A 90 11.19 -3.34 2.65
N GLU A 91 11.28 -2.96 3.93
CA GLU A 91 11.17 -3.92 5.03
C GLU A 91 9.77 -4.51 5.13
N VAL A 92 8.72 -3.70 4.93
CA VAL A 92 7.32 -4.18 4.87
C VAL A 92 7.14 -5.14 3.71
N GLY A 93 7.58 -4.76 2.51
CA GLY A 93 7.51 -5.62 1.32
C GLY A 93 8.31 -6.91 1.49
N GLY A 94 9.51 -6.82 2.07
CA GLY A 94 10.37 -7.96 2.39
C GLY A 94 9.72 -8.92 3.38
N LEU A 95 9.13 -8.40 4.46
CA LEU A 95 8.43 -9.19 5.48
C LEU A 95 7.22 -9.93 4.88
N VAL A 96 6.41 -9.23 4.08
CA VAL A 96 5.22 -9.82 3.42
C VAL A 96 5.64 -10.95 2.48
N LYS A 97 6.65 -10.70 1.62
CA LYS A 97 7.20 -11.71 0.70
C LYS A 97 7.78 -12.90 1.48
N HIS A 98 8.57 -12.65 2.52
CA HIS A 98 9.16 -13.70 3.34
C HIS A 98 8.08 -14.59 3.96
N GLN A 99 7.03 -14.01 4.53
CA GLN A 99 5.96 -14.76 5.17
C GLN A 99 5.12 -15.56 4.17
N ALA A 100 4.90 -15.02 2.96
CA ALA A 100 4.25 -15.73 1.85
C ALA A 100 5.07 -16.94 1.41
N THR A 101 6.38 -16.76 1.22
CA THR A 101 7.30 -17.84 0.87
C THR A 101 7.32 -18.92 1.94
N LEU A 102 7.44 -18.54 3.22
CA LEU A 102 7.38 -19.50 4.32
C LEU A 102 6.05 -20.27 4.36
N ASN A 103 4.93 -19.63 4.04
CA ASN A 103 3.65 -20.31 3.94
C ASN A 103 3.69 -21.38 2.85
N ASN A 104 4.09 -21.01 1.64
CA ASN A 104 4.09 -21.91 0.49
C ASN A 104 5.10 -23.06 0.63
N LEU A 105 6.20 -22.86 1.36
CA LEU A 105 7.18 -23.91 1.64
C LEU A 105 6.76 -24.89 2.74
N ARG A 106 5.90 -24.46 3.67
CA ARG A 106 5.47 -25.28 4.82
C ARG A 106 4.15 -25.99 4.58
N GLU A 107 3.29 -25.43 3.73
CA GLU A 107 1.98 -25.98 3.41
C GLU A 107 2.04 -26.97 2.24
N ARG A 108 0.99 -27.78 2.10
CA ARG A 108 0.83 -28.64 0.91
C ARG A 108 0.64 -27.78 -0.34
N SER A 109 1.03 -28.31 -1.50
CA SER A 109 0.90 -27.61 -2.80
C SER A 109 -0.52 -27.10 -3.10
N ILE A 110 -1.54 -27.83 -2.67
CA ILE A 110 -2.96 -27.44 -2.81
C ILE A 110 -3.34 -26.21 -1.98
N SER A 111 -2.57 -25.89 -0.94
CA SER A 111 -2.78 -24.77 -0.02
C SER A 111 -1.81 -23.62 -0.28
N ALA A 112 -1.03 -23.69 -1.36
CA ALA A 112 -0.12 -22.62 -1.75
C ALA A 112 -0.92 -21.36 -2.12
N ILE A 113 -0.38 -20.20 -1.73
CA ILE A 113 -0.92 -18.90 -2.11
C ILE A 113 -0.69 -18.73 -3.61
N GLN A 114 -1.79 -18.66 -4.37
CA GLN A 114 -1.78 -18.46 -5.83
C GLN A 114 -2.43 -17.15 -6.27
N THR A 115 -3.21 -16.51 -5.40
CA THR A 115 -3.92 -15.26 -5.73
C THR A 115 -3.72 -14.22 -4.62
N ALA A 116 -3.79 -12.94 -4.99
CA ALA A 116 -3.76 -11.77 -4.14
C ALA A 116 -4.81 -11.85 -3.02
N ARG A 117 -6.03 -12.26 -3.34
CA ARG A 117 -7.10 -12.44 -2.33
C ARG A 117 -6.74 -13.52 -1.30
N THR A 118 -6.18 -14.63 -1.76
CA THR A 118 -5.70 -15.71 -0.87
C THR A 118 -4.53 -15.22 -0.03
N MET A 119 -3.62 -14.45 -0.62
CA MET A 119 -2.48 -13.86 0.06
C MET A 119 -2.93 -12.97 1.23
N VAL A 120 -3.89 -12.07 1.01
CA VAL A 120 -4.44 -11.21 2.08
C VAL A 120 -5.12 -12.05 3.16
N SER A 121 -5.96 -13.02 2.79
CA SER A 121 -6.68 -13.88 3.76
C SER A 121 -5.75 -14.71 4.65
N VAL A 122 -4.69 -15.26 4.07
CA VAL A 122 -3.72 -16.11 4.79
C VAL A 122 -2.76 -15.26 5.62
N LEU A 123 -2.20 -14.20 5.03
CA LEU A 123 -1.16 -13.42 5.67
C LEU A 123 -1.69 -12.44 6.72
N SER A 124 -2.92 -11.93 6.59
CA SER A 124 -3.54 -11.07 7.62
C SER A 124 -3.62 -11.73 8.98
N LYS A 125 -3.79 -13.06 9.01
CA LYS A 125 -3.80 -13.86 10.24
C LYS A 125 -2.41 -13.97 10.89
N LYS A 126 -1.35 -13.86 10.09
CA LYS A 126 0.06 -14.04 10.51
C LYS A 126 0.74 -12.71 10.80
N LEU A 127 0.48 -11.68 10.00
CA LEU A 127 1.12 -10.37 10.05
C LEU A 127 0.22 -9.34 10.74
N LYS A 128 0.05 -9.47 12.06
CA LYS A 128 -0.82 -8.56 12.84
C LYS A 128 -0.39 -7.09 12.85
N ARG A 129 0.85 -6.80 12.46
CA ARG A 129 1.42 -5.44 12.45
C ARG A 129 1.42 -4.80 11.07
N VAL A 130 0.95 -5.51 10.04
CA VAL A 130 0.87 -5.00 8.67
C VAL A 130 -0.58 -5.10 8.20
N HIS A 131 -1.15 -3.96 7.84
CA HIS A 131 -2.46 -3.88 7.22
C HIS A 131 -2.35 -4.33 5.76
N LEU A 132 -2.82 -5.54 5.50
CA LEU A 132 -2.90 -6.12 4.16
C LEU A 132 -4.24 -5.76 3.56
N VAL A 133 -4.22 -4.99 2.46
CA VAL A 133 -5.42 -4.57 1.74
C VAL A 133 -5.39 -5.20 0.36
N TYR A 134 -6.48 -5.85 -0.02
CA TYR A 134 -6.68 -6.35 -1.37
C TYR A 134 -7.23 -5.21 -2.25
N LEU A 135 -6.60 -4.97 -3.39
CA LEU A 135 -7.05 -4.00 -4.38
C LEU A 135 -7.54 -4.74 -5.62
N ASP A 136 -8.82 -4.58 -5.94
CA ASP A 136 -9.46 -5.28 -7.06
C ASP A 136 -9.01 -4.69 -8.40
N GLU A 137 -8.64 -5.57 -9.34
CA GLU A 137 -8.19 -5.13 -10.66
C GLU A 137 -9.24 -4.29 -11.39
N ASN A 138 -10.53 -4.60 -11.24
CA ASN A 138 -11.61 -3.82 -11.88
C ASN A 138 -11.75 -2.42 -11.27
N GLU A 139 -11.36 -2.23 -10.01
CA GLU A 139 -11.29 -0.88 -9.41
C GLU A 139 -10.14 -0.08 -10.02
N VAL A 140 -8.97 -0.72 -10.22
CA VAL A 140 -7.81 -0.06 -10.84
C VAL A 140 -8.12 0.33 -12.29
N VAL A 141 -8.73 -0.58 -13.07
CA VAL A 141 -9.12 -0.30 -14.46
C VAL A 141 -10.10 0.86 -14.54
N ARG A 142 -11.16 0.85 -13.71
CA ARG A 142 -12.11 1.97 -13.66
C ARG A 142 -11.46 3.29 -13.25
N TYR A 143 -10.46 3.26 -12.37
CA TYR A 143 -9.74 4.45 -11.94
C TYR A 143 -8.84 5.01 -13.05
N ARG A 144 -8.27 4.16 -13.92
CA ARG A 144 -7.46 4.58 -15.08
C ARG A 144 -8.26 5.34 -16.14
N GLU A 145 -9.54 5.03 -16.26
CA GLU A 145 -10.43 5.58 -17.29
C GLU A 145 -11.08 6.92 -16.90
N GLN A 146 -10.84 7.41 -15.68
CA GLN A 146 -11.33 8.71 -15.17
C GLN A 146 -10.42 9.88 -15.55
#